data_AF-A0AAW2L033-F1
#
_entry.id   AF-A0AAW2L033-F1
#
_cell.length_a   1.000
_cell.length_b   1.000
_cell.length_c   1.000
_cell.angle_alpha   90.00
_cell.angle_beta   90.00
_cell.angle_gamma   90.00
#
_symmetry.space_group_name_H-M   'P 1'
#
loop_
_entity.id
_entity.type
_entity.pdbx_description
1 polymer ?
#
loop_
_entity_poly.entity_id
_entity_poly.type
_entity_poly.pdbx_seq_one_letter_code
_entity_poly.pdbx_strand_id
1 'polypeptide(L)'
;MKRGVISFFSIDESRFTQISKVRWLPYLASSNSWRLFQRRTKLLCRNCGNYIGTARNADDTCSSPFQVVKQRSVTWDGISARRTYEMRIRSLRPLSFEGSALLI
;
A
#
# COMPACT_ATOMS: atom_id res chain seq x y z
N MET A 1 -1.10 10.70 22.04
CA MET A 1 -0.99 10.43 20.58
C MET A 1 -1.75 9.15 20.24
N LYS A 2 -2.76 9.19 19.37
CA LYS A 2 -3.52 7.99 18.97
C LYS A 2 -2.62 7.07 18.13
N ARG A 3 -2.33 5.87 18.63
CA ARG A 3 -1.67 4.81 17.85
C ARG A 3 -2.73 4.16 16.97
N GLY A 4 -2.54 4.20 15.66
CA GLY A 4 -3.47 3.60 14.72
C GLY A 4 -2.95 3.63 13.30
N VAL A 5 -3.55 2.80 12.47
CA VAL A 5 -3.31 2.71 11.03
C VAL A 5 -4.65 2.99 10.34
N ILE A 6 -4.61 3.76 9.26
CA ILE A 6 -5.74 3.96 8.36
C ILE A 6 -5.44 3.25 7.04
N SER A 7 -6.45 2.60 6.49
CA SER A 7 -6.33 1.80 5.27
C SER A 7 -7.07 2.47 4.12
N PHE A 8 -6.43 2.58 2.97
CA PHE A 8 -7.00 3.13 1.75
C PHE A 8 -6.91 2.13 0.61
N PHE A 9 -7.90 2.15 -0.30
CA PHE A 9 -7.86 1.38 -1.56
C PHE A 9 -7.10 2.12 -2.66
N SER A 10 -7.09 3.45 -2.60
CA SER A 10 -6.36 4.31 -3.53
C SER A 10 -5.67 5.44 -2.76
N ILE A 11 -4.54 5.87 -3.29
CA ILE A 11 -3.78 7.01 -2.80
C ILE A 11 -3.35 7.87 -3.99
N ASP A 12 -3.11 9.15 -3.74
CA ASP A 12 -2.56 10.05 -4.74
C ASP A 12 -1.06 9.80 -4.93
N GLU A 13 -0.68 9.15 -6.03
CA GLU A 13 0.70 8.77 -6.34
C GLU A 13 1.64 9.98 -6.48
N SER A 14 1.11 11.18 -6.73
CA SER A 14 1.94 12.39 -6.80
C SER A 14 2.53 12.77 -5.45
N ARG A 15 1.89 12.38 -4.33
CA ARG A 15 2.29 12.73 -2.95
C ARG A 15 3.13 11.65 -2.26
N PHE A 16 3.17 10.44 -2.81
CA PHE A 16 3.79 9.28 -2.17
C PHE A 16 4.77 8.55 -3.09
N THR A 17 5.97 8.27 -2.58
CA THR A 17 6.95 7.42 -3.26
C THR A 17 6.77 5.97 -2.82
N GLN A 18 6.64 5.06 -3.79
CA GLN A 18 6.48 3.63 -3.55
C GLN A 18 7.80 2.90 -3.79
N ILE A 19 8.34 2.24 -2.77
CA ILE A 19 9.58 1.45 -2.87
C ILE A 19 9.25 -0.02 -2.61
N SER A 20 9.22 -0.83 -3.68
CA SER A 20 9.06 -2.28 -3.54
C SER A 20 10.35 -2.91 -3.03
N LYS A 21 10.26 -3.63 -1.92
CA LYS A 21 11.35 -4.49 -1.42
C LYS A 21 10.89 -5.94 -1.47
N VAL A 22 11.67 -6.77 -2.14
CA VAL A 22 11.51 -8.23 -2.10
C VAL A 22 12.40 -8.74 -0.98
N ARG A 23 11.81 -9.37 0.04
CA ARG A 23 12.55 -10.07 1.07
C ARG A 23 12.54 -11.56 0.77
N TRP A 24 13.74 -12.13 0.60
CA TRP A 24 13.99 -13.56 0.41
C TRP A 24 14.22 -14.20 1.77
N LEU A 25 13.18 -14.21 2.62
CA LEU A 25 13.23 -14.83 3.95
C LEU A 25 12.12 -15.86 4.04
N PRO A 26 12.42 -17.13 4.38
CA PRO A 26 11.40 -18.11 4.67
C PRO A 26 10.56 -17.59 5.85
N TYR A 27 9.26 -17.46 5.63
CA TYR A 27 8.31 -17.14 6.68
C TYR A 27 7.15 -18.15 6.65
N LEU A 28 6.74 -18.58 7.84
CA LEU A 28 5.59 -19.47 8.03
C LEU A 28 4.33 -18.66 7.75
N ALA A 29 3.63 -19.00 6.67
CA ALA A 29 2.37 -18.36 6.32
C ALA A 29 1.16 -19.08 6.94
N SER A 30 1.28 -20.38 7.25
CA SER A 30 0.29 -21.21 7.95
C SER A 30 0.91 -22.53 8.41
N SER A 31 0.16 -23.34 9.17
CA SER A 31 0.54 -24.67 9.69
C SER A 31 1.20 -25.58 8.66
N ASN A 32 0.85 -25.44 7.36
CA ASN A 32 1.35 -26.28 6.27
C ASN A 32 1.95 -25.47 5.09
N SER A 33 2.29 -24.19 5.24
CA SER A 33 2.87 -23.40 4.14
C SER A 33 4.06 -22.53 4.57
N TRP A 34 5.22 -22.85 3.98
CA TRP A 34 6.41 -22.02 4.03
C TRP A 34 6.44 -21.14 2.79
N ARG A 35 6.64 -19.83 2.94
CA ARG A 35 6.83 -18.92 1.80
C ARG A 35 8.22 -18.32 1.86
N LEU A 36 8.93 -18.38 0.74
CA LEU A 36 10.31 -17.92 0.62
C LEU A 36 10.43 -16.42 0.32
N PHE A 37 9.37 -15.82 -0.22
CA PHE A 37 9.38 -14.43 -0.69
C PHE A 37 8.24 -13.63 -0.09
N GLN A 38 8.58 -12.52 0.56
CA GLN A 38 7.61 -11.49 0.93
C GLN A 38 7.90 -10.22 0.15
N ARG A 39 7.00 -9.88 -0.79
CA ARG A 39 7.02 -8.57 -1.44
C ARG A 39 6.32 -7.58 -0.53
N ARG A 40 7.04 -6.58 -0.04
CA ARG A 40 6.47 -5.45 0.71
C ARG A 40 6.81 -4.16 0.02
N THR A 41 5.81 -3.34 -0.27
CA THR A 41 6.02 -2.01 -0.82
C THR A 41 5.94 -0.99 0.29
N LYS A 42 7.01 -0.22 0.50
CA LYS A 42 7.05 0.88 1.47
C LYS A 42 6.48 2.14 0.82
N LEU A 43 5.68 2.87 1.58
CA LEU A 43 5.15 4.18 1.22
C LEU A 43 5.93 5.25 1.98
N LEU A 44 6.56 6.14 1.23
CA LEU A 44 7.28 7.30 1.75
C LEU A 44 6.58 8.58 1.29
N CYS A 45 6.72 9.67 2.06
CA CYS A 45 6.35 10.99 1.58
C CYS A 45 7.27 11.36 0.40
N ARG A 46 6.71 11.80 -0.73
CA ARG A 46 7.53 12.24 -1.86
C ARG A 46 8.33 13.50 -1.55
N ASN A 47 7.79 14.40 -0.73
CA ASN A 47 8.43 15.67 -0.40
C ASN A 47 9.60 15.53 0.59
N CYS A 48 9.43 14.75 1.66
CA CYS A 48 10.43 14.66 2.74
C CYS A 48 11.04 13.27 2.93
N GLY A 49 10.65 12.27 2.15
CA GLY A 49 11.18 10.90 2.24
C GLY A 49 10.78 10.11 3.49
N ASN A 50 10.03 10.72 4.42
CA ASN A 50 9.62 10.07 5.66
C ASN A 50 8.72 8.86 5.42
N TYR A 51 8.88 7.82 6.26
CA TYR A 51 8.07 6.62 6.19
C TYR A 51 6.64 6.86 6.68
N ILE A 52 5.67 6.55 5.82
CA ILE A 52 4.24 6.72 6.09
C ILE A 52 3.58 5.36 6.35
N GLY A 53 3.94 4.34 5.58
CA GLY A 53 3.16 3.10 5.57
C GLY A 53 3.66 2.01 4.65
N THR A 54 2.82 1.01 4.42
CA THR A 54 3.06 -0.08 3.49
C THR A 54 1.87 -0.30 2.57
N ALA A 55 2.14 -0.65 1.31
CA ALA A 55 1.13 -1.24 0.42
C ALA A 55 1.25 -2.77 0.45
N ARG A 56 0.11 -3.45 0.49
CA ARG A 56 -0.03 -4.91 0.38
C ARG A 56 -0.92 -5.23 -0.81
N ASN A 57 -0.59 -6.27 -1.58
CA ASN A 57 -1.53 -6.82 -2.55
C ASN A 57 -2.40 -7.87 -1.85
N ALA A 58 -3.70 -7.92 -2.14
CA ALA A 58 -4.60 -8.94 -1.63
C ALA A 58 -4.19 -10.34 -2.12
N ASP A 59 -3.61 -10.42 -3.31
CA ASP A 59 -3.12 -11.68 -3.89
C ASP A 59 -1.88 -12.22 -3.13
N ASP A 60 -1.16 -11.37 -2.39
CA ASP A 60 -0.10 -11.81 -1.47
C ASP A 60 -0.68 -12.55 -0.24
N THR A 61 -1.99 -12.48 0.00
CA THR A 61 -2.64 -13.19 1.12
C THR A 61 -3.14 -14.59 0.72
N CYS A 62 -3.37 -14.88 -0.57
CA CYS A 62 -4.00 -16.16 -1.00
C CYS A 62 -3.39 -16.87 -2.23
N SER A 63 -2.31 -16.40 -2.87
CA SER A 63 -1.89 -16.99 -4.15
C SER A 63 -0.79 -18.03 -4.02
N SER A 64 -1.13 -19.25 -4.43
CA SER A 64 -0.26 -20.39 -4.76
C SER A 64 1.00 -19.97 -5.56
N PRO A 65 2.15 -20.67 -5.41
CA PRO A 65 3.40 -20.35 -6.11
C PRO A 65 3.31 -20.54 -7.65
N PHE A 66 2.19 -21.03 -8.19
CA PHE A 66 1.95 -21.15 -9.62
C PHE A 66 0.70 -20.37 -10.02
N GLN A 67 0.81 -19.06 -10.19
CA GLN A 67 -0.11 -18.35 -11.08
C GLN A 67 0.68 -17.71 -12.20
N VAL A 68 0.65 -18.40 -13.34
CA VAL A 68 0.91 -17.85 -14.67
C VAL A 68 0.24 -16.49 -14.74
N VAL A 69 1.00 -15.47 -15.12
CA VAL A 69 0.52 -14.12 -15.37
C VAL A 69 -0.55 -14.21 -16.47
N LYS A 70 -1.81 -14.40 -16.09
CA LYS A 70 -2.93 -14.12 -16.98
C LYS A 70 -3.03 -12.61 -17.00
N GLN A 71 -2.32 -12.01 -17.95
CA GLN A 71 -2.39 -10.60 -18.28
C GLN A 71 -3.82 -10.32 -18.78
N ARG A 72 -4.78 -10.23 -17.85
CA ARG A 72 -6.06 -9.58 -18.14
C ARG A 72 -5.68 -8.15 -18.44
N SER A 73 -6.05 -7.67 -19.62
CA SER A 73 -6.05 -6.25 -19.96
C SER A 73 -6.84 -5.52 -18.87
N VAL A 74 -6.14 -4.97 -17.88
CA VAL A 74 -6.79 -4.27 -16.78
C VAL A 74 -7.13 -2.88 -17.29
N THR A 75 -8.37 -2.71 -17.73
CA THR A 75 -9.00 -1.40 -17.85
C THR A 75 -8.90 -0.73 -16.48
N TRP A 76 -8.15 0.36 -16.39
CA TRP A 76 -7.94 1.10 -15.15
C TRP A 76 -9.27 1.69 -14.67
N ASP A 77 -9.92 1.04 -13.71
CA ASP A 77 -11.14 1.51 -13.03
C ASP A 77 -10.85 2.13 -11.65
N GLY A 78 -9.57 2.24 -11.27
CA GLY A 78 -9.13 2.78 -9.98
C GLY A 78 -9.29 1.84 -8.78
N ILE A 79 -9.87 0.64 -8.94
CA ILE A 79 -10.18 -0.32 -7.86
C ILE A 79 -9.58 -1.72 -8.15
N SER A 80 -9.34 -2.06 -9.42
CA SER A 80 -8.93 -3.39 -9.88
C SER A 80 -7.51 -3.83 -9.45
N ALA A 81 -6.63 -2.90 -9.10
CA ALA A 81 -5.42 -3.24 -8.37
C ALA A 81 -5.84 -3.52 -6.93
N ARG A 82 -6.08 -4.80 -6.58
CA ARG A 82 -6.44 -5.28 -5.24
C ARG A 82 -5.32 -4.97 -4.22
N ARG A 83 -5.04 -3.70 -4.00
CA ARG A 83 -3.96 -3.16 -3.18
C ARG A 83 -4.59 -2.39 -2.04
N THR A 84 -4.05 -2.61 -0.86
CA THR A 84 -4.45 -1.87 0.34
C THR A 84 -3.24 -1.12 0.85
N TYR A 85 -3.41 0.18 1.05
CA TYR A 85 -2.41 1.10 1.55
C TYR A 85 -2.66 1.36 3.04
N GLU A 86 -1.80 0.81 3.89
CA GLU A 86 -1.86 0.98 5.34
C GLU A 86 -0.92 2.11 5.77
N MET A 87 -1.48 3.21 6.25
CA MET A 87 -0.74 4.41 6.66
C MET A 87 -0.83 4.64 8.16
N ARG A 88 0.27 4.99 8.81
CA ARG A 88 0.26 5.29 10.25
C ARG A 88 -0.39 6.66 10.47
N ILE A 89 -1.38 6.74 11.35
CA ILE A 89 -2.04 8.03 11.67
C ILE A 89 -1.01 9.05 12.16
N ARG A 90 -0.02 8.62 12.96
CA ARG A 90 1.07 9.48 13.45
C ARG A 90 2.02 10.03 12.38
N SER A 91 2.03 9.48 11.18
CA SER A 91 2.83 10.02 10.06
C SER A 91 2.02 10.98 9.18
N LEU A 92 0.74 11.17 9.48
CA LEU A 92 -0.16 12.04 8.74
C LEU A 92 -0.49 13.25 9.62
N ARG A 93 -0.49 14.43 8.99
CA ARG A 93 -1.04 15.64 9.59
C ARG A 93 -2.41 15.88 8.96
N PRO A 94 -3.50 15.98 9.75
CA PRO A 94 -4.77 16.44 9.21
C PRO A 94 -4.61 17.88 8.74
N LEU A 95 -5.04 18.16 7.52
CA LEU A 95 -5.20 19.52 7.02
C LEU A 95 -6.62 19.94 7.40
N SER A 96 -6.74 20.97 8.24
CA SER A 96 -8.02 21.66 8.41
C SER A 96 -8.27 22.42 7.12
N PHE A 97 -9.24 21.98 6.33
CA PHE A 97 -9.74 22.78 5.22
C PHE A 97 -10.59 23.89 5.83
N GLU A 98 -9.95 25.01 6.16
CA GLU A 98 -10.67 26.23 6.46
C GLU A 98 -11.08 26.79 5.09
N GLY A 99 -12.31 26.45 4.69
CA GLY A 99 -12.88 26.85 3.41
C GLY A 99 -12.89 28.37 3.31
N SER A 100 -11.82 28.92 2.74
CA SER A 100 -11.76 30.32 2.35
C SER A 100 -12.60 30.43 1.10
N ALA A 101 -13.75 31.07 1.26
CA ALA A 101 -14.50 31.67 0.19
C ALA A 101 -13.54 32.40 -0.76
N LEU A 102 -13.43 31.89 -1.98
CA LEU A 102 -13.05 32.62 -3.18
C LEU A 102 -14.10 32.13 -4.20
N LEU A 103 -15.19 32.82 -4.57
CA LEU A 103 -15.36 34.25 -4.84
C LEU A 103 -14.09 34.88 -5.40
N ILE A 104 -13.82 34.59 -6.67
CA ILE A 104 -13.92 35.53 -7.80
C ILE A 104 -14.25 34.71 -9.06
#